data_AF-A0A9X3X4S0-F1
#
_entry.id   AF-A0A9X3X4S0-F1
#
_cell.length_a   1.000
_cell.length_b   1.000
_cell.length_c   1.000
_cell.angle_alpha   90.00
_cell.angle_beta   90.00
_cell.angle_gamma   90.00
#
_symmetry.space_group_name_H-M   'P 1'
#
loop_
_entity.id
_entity.type
_entity.pdbx_description
1 polymer ?
#
loop_
_entity_poly.entity_id
_entity_poly.type
_entity_poly.pdbx_seq_one_letter_code
_entity_poly.pdbx_strand_id
1 'polypeptide(L)'
;MKFRAAVPFALALALSACSMSAPPCLTGAVPQVGRPVPDEMFALMRRERERAERASPLVRAHILETIPRLFPDVSDLLLAPPCDEELEAESAAAFDEKPLHFTRLLVARIRTVHDAEILMALVKRDEASITEYELGPDEPGPRPPKSFVRYLALASIPAFWVVSNVPEGGRLLLDRVRKSKDAREQLLLHDATSAIYEHMLWGHPERAVGDKGPAILRGSLPEIKRRLAGPADAASLELVLLQINDLGTYGVRFGLEREARALVNEILAAKGEVPLTQGTPGAARDLAEVARGALFDLDTPQKSVSGVELPRPRRDRMYAQEELLYMEPGSGKVPEAAALARVRELDQELETLRFNAPRCYVLNELGRWLPPAEASRRFDAFIAPIFDGERIRLDTESVCRMDVALGLDGVDEARRVKLLEKLLTAKPEQVSPRDRSRDEHHPAIAYPADEQPLWSVVARALLVHPGWIERHAGVRAWLEQQALAPIPIDSATAEVWKYFQPSFERVITFHASGAPGASMDTARAILRGYMQPDPPDRKKVAHIYFLEVSRARTRALGEYGKLVGLVPEITAYLEERKTERAAAIALHMLNL
;
A
#
# COMPACT_ATOMS: atom_id res chain seq x y z
N MET A 1 -54.48 38.69 -18.86
CA MET A 1 -54.82 38.63 -17.42
C MET A 1 -54.45 37.23 -16.90
N LYS A 2 -53.29 37.12 -16.23
CA LYS A 2 -53.12 36.77 -14.80
C LYS A 2 -53.34 35.26 -14.52
N PHE A 3 -52.34 34.39 -14.72
CA PHE A 3 -51.21 34.09 -13.79
C PHE A 3 -51.60 34.09 -12.31
N ARG A 4 -52.19 32.99 -11.83
CA ARG A 4 -52.30 32.64 -10.40
C ARG A 4 -52.36 31.12 -10.25
N ALA A 5 -51.20 30.47 -10.10
CA ALA A 5 -51.09 29.12 -9.51
C ALA A 5 -49.63 28.65 -9.29
N ALA A 6 -48.61 29.29 -9.88
CA ALA A 6 -47.23 28.78 -9.82
C ALA A 6 -46.38 29.29 -8.63
N VAL A 7 -46.86 30.29 -7.89
CA VAL A 7 -46.07 30.94 -6.83
C VAL A 7 -45.99 30.13 -5.50
N PRO A 8 -47.03 29.40 -5.02
CA PRO A 8 -46.90 28.73 -3.74
C PRO A 8 -46.06 27.44 -3.79
N PHE A 9 -45.90 26.81 -4.96
CA PHE A 9 -45.08 25.59 -5.11
C PHE A 9 -43.58 25.92 -5.21
N ALA A 10 -43.23 27.03 -5.88
CA ALA A 10 -41.86 27.53 -5.94
C ALA A 10 -41.38 28.10 -4.58
N LEU A 11 -42.28 28.71 -3.79
CA LEU A 11 -41.94 29.15 -2.43
C LEU A 11 -41.81 27.97 -1.46
N ALA A 12 -42.59 26.90 -1.61
CA ALA A 12 -42.45 25.69 -0.80
C ALA A 12 -41.14 24.94 -1.09
N LEU A 13 -40.75 24.82 -2.37
CA LEU A 13 -39.44 24.26 -2.74
C LEU A 13 -38.25 25.16 -2.34
N ALA A 14 -38.40 26.48 -2.38
CA ALA A 14 -37.37 27.41 -1.92
C ALA A 14 -37.26 27.47 -0.37
N LEU A 15 -38.35 27.28 0.36
CA LEU A 15 -38.36 27.21 1.83
C LEU A 15 -37.96 25.83 2.38
N SER A 16 -38.13 24.75 1.62
CA SER A 16 -37.54 23.43 1.93
C SER A 16 -36.06 23.32 1.54
N ALA A 17 -35.56 24.21 0.67
CA ALA A 17 -34.14 24.34 0.33
C ALA A 17 -33.38 25.32 1.25
N CYS A 18 -34.06 26.01 2.17
CA CYS A 18 -33.41 26.73 3.26
C CYS A 18 -33.04 25.76 4.39
N SER A 19 -31.74 25.58 4.57
CA SER A 19 -31.05 25.08 5.78
C SER A 19 -31.31 23.62 6.21
N MET A 20 -30.97 22.66 5.37
CA MET A 20 -30.38 21.41 5.89
C MET A 20 -28.88 21.43 5.60
N SER A 21 -28.16 22.41 6.18
CA SER A 21 -26.70 22.30 6.27
C SER A 21 -26.39 21.15 7.21
N ALA A 22 -25.55 20.22 6.77
CA ALA A 22 -25.07 19.15 7.64
C ALA A 22 -24.47 19.76 8.93
N PRO A 23 -24.70 19.16 10.11
CA PRO A 23 -24.18 19.68 11.36
C PRO A 23 -22.65 19.71 11.32
N PRO A 24 -22.00 20.74 11.91
CA PRO A 24 -20.56 20.82 11.90
C PRO A 24 -19.96 19.63 12.64
N CYS A 25 -18.89 19.09 12.08
CA CYS A 25 -18.28 17.87 12.60
C CYS A 25 -17.31 18.16 13.73
N LEU A 26 -16.53 19.22 13.61
CA LEU A 26 -15.48 19.56 14.56
C LEU A 26 -15.97 20.41 15.75
N THR A 27 -17.21 20.91 15.70
CA THR A 27 -17.81 21.76 16.74
C THR A 27 -19.27 21.39 17.03
N GLY A 28 -19.84 21.85 18.15
CA GLY A 28 -21.25 21.64 18.48
C GLY A 28 -21.56 20.24 19.05
N ALA A 29 -22.78 19.72 18.85
CA ALA A 29 -23.16 18.37 19.30
C ALA A 29 -22.58 17.30 18.36
N VAL A 30 -22.25 16.11 18.89
CA VAL A 30 -21.68 15.01 18.08
C VAL A 30 -22.74 14.56 17.07
N PRO A 31 -22.40 14.45 15.76
CA PRO A 31 -23.36 14.03 14.76
C PRO A 31 -23.97 12.67 15.07
N GLN A 32 -25.27 12.55 14.82
CA GLN A 32 -25.98 11.28 14.78
C GLN A 32 -26.10 10.88 13.31
N VAL A 33 -25.32 9.88 12.90
CA VAL A 33 -25.26 9.47 11.51
C VAL A 33 -25.83 8.06 11.40
N GLY A 34 -27.04 7.95 10.82
CA GLY A 34 -27.74 6.68 10.66
C GLY A 34 -28.29 6.03 11.95
N ARG A 35 -28.21 6.70 13.12
CA ARG A 35 -28.56 6.12 14.44
C ARG A 35 -29.23 7.12 15.41
N PRO A 36 -29.92 6.64 16.47
CA PRO A 36 -30.50 7.48 17.53
C PRO A 36 -29.50 7.87 18.65
N VAL A 37 -28.24 7.40 18.57
CA VAL A 37 -27.17 7.74 19.52
C VAL A 37 -26.01 8.41 18.79
N PRO A 38 -25.23 9.28 19.47
CA PRO A 38 -24.01 9.85 18.90
C PRO A 38 -23.02 8.76 18.48
N ASP A 39 -22.39 8.97 17.33
CA ASP A 39 -21.37 8.06 16.80
C ASP A 39 -20.09 8.11 17.64
N GLU A 40 -19.56 6.95 18.03
CA GLU A 40 -18.35 6.89 18.86
C GLU A 40 -17.09 7.27 18.10
N MET A 41 -17.03 7.09 16.78
CA MET A 41 -15.92 7.54 15.95
C MET A 41 -15.87 9.07 15.90
N PHE A 42 -17.00 9.75 15.66
CA PHE A 42 -17.04 11.22 15.71
C PHE A 42 -16.74 11.77 17.12
N ALA A 43 -17.23 11.10 18.16
CA ALA A 43 -16.92 11.49 19.53
C ALA A 43 -15.42 11.34 19.85
N LEU A 44 -14.80 10.23 19.39
CA LEU A 44 -13.38 9.96 19.56
C LEU A 44 -12.52 10.97 18.78
N MET A 45 -12.87 11.25 17.52
CA MET A 45 -12.23 12.28 16.69
C MET A 45 -12.18 13.64 17.40
N ARG A 46 -13.27 14.10 18.00
CA ARG A 46 -13.28 15.37 18.76
C ARG A 46 -12.37 15.33 19.98
N ARG A 47 -12.40 14.24 20.75
CA ARG A 47 -11.50 14.05 21.89
C ARG A 47 -10.04 14.09 21.46
N GLU A 48 -9.70 13.46 20.33
CA GLU A 48 -8.36 13.50 19.75
C GLU A 48 -7.94 14.90 19.34
N ARG A 49 -8.84 15.68 18.74
CA ARG A 49 -8.60 17.09 18.42
C ARG A 49 -8.35 17.93 19.68
N GLU A 50 -9.21 17.82 20.70
CA GLU A 50 -9.05 18.51 21.99
C GLU A 50 -7.77 18.09 22.73
N ARG A 51 -7.32 16.84 22.57
CA ARG A 51 -6.02 16.37 23.08
C ARG A 51 -4.87 17.02 22.32
N ALA A 52 -4.94 17.05 20.99
CA ALA A 52 -3.94 17.67 20.14
C ALA A 52 -3.74 19.15 20.48
N GLU A 53 -4.83 19.89 20.73
CA GLU A 53 -4.77 21.32 21.12
C GLU A 53 -4.03 21.57 22.44
N ARG A 54 -4.07 20.61 23.38
CA ARG A 54 -3.44 20.71 24.70
C ARG A 54 -2.04 20.10 24.78
N ALA A 55 -1.61 19.40 23.73
CA ALA A 55 -0.35 18.66 23.70
C ALA A 55 0.84 19.54 23.32
N SER A 56 2.07 19.04 23.58
CA SER A 56 3.29 19.65 23.05
C SER A 56 3.29 19.61 21.52
N PRO A 57 4.01 20.50 20.80
CA PRO A 57 3.95 20.57 19.34
C PRO A 57 4.19 19.24 18.61
N LEU A 58 5.15 18.44 19.10
CA LEU A 58 5.49 17.14 18.52
C LEU A 58 4.37 16.09 18.76
N VAL A 59 3.83 16.02 19.97
CA VAL A 59 2.71 15.12 20.31
C VAL A 59 1.45 15.55 19.57
N ARG A 60 1.18 16.86 19.51
CA ARG A 60 0.09 17.45 18.74
C ARG A 60 0.16 17.04 17.28
N ALA A 61 1.32 17.18 16.65
CA ALA A 61 1.51 16.80 15.26
C ALA A 61 1.24 15.31 15.01
N HIS A 62 1.70 14.44 15.90
CA HIS A 62 1.45 13.00 15.79
C HIS A 62 -0.04 12.66 15.92
N ILE A 63 -0.76 13.27 16.87
CA ILE A 63 -2.21 13.06 17.02
C ILE A 63 -2.95 13.59 15.78
N LEU A 64 -2.60 14.76 15.25
CA LEU A 64 -3.27 15.32 14.07
C LEU A 64 -3.17 14.41 12.84
N GLU A 65 -2.03 13.75 12.63
CA GLU A 65 -1.84 12.82 11.51
C GLU A 65 -2.73 11.59 11.56
N THR A 66 -3.28 11.25 12.73
CA THR A 66 -4.13 10.08 12.91
C THR A 66 -5.61 10.42 12.86
N ILE A 67 -5.99 11.70 13.03
CA ILE A 67 -7.39 12.15 13.00
C ILE A 67 -8.12 11.73 11.71
N PRO A 68 -7.56 11.86 10.48
CA PRO A 68 -8.28 11.46 9.28
C PRO A 68 -8.75 9.99 9.28
N ARG A 69 -8.04 9.12 10.01
CA ARG A 69 -8.40 7.70 10.14
C ARG A 69 -9.62 7.45 11.03
N LEU A 70 -10.08 8.49 11.73
CA LEU A 70 -11.29 8.46 12.55
C LEU A 70 -12.54 8.87 11.79
N PHE A 71 -12.41 9.35 10.55
CA PHE A 71 -13.58 9.71 9.77
C PHE A 71 -14.30 8.43 9.30
N PRO A 72 -15.55 8.21 9.73
CA PRO A 72 -16.33 7.10 9.24
C PRO A 72 -16.62 7.30 7.75
N ASP A 73 -16.59 6.23 6.96
CA ASP A 73 -17.05 6.26 5.57
C ASP A 73 -18.57 6.48 5.54
N VAL A 74 -18.96 7.73 5.30
CA VAL A 74 -20.35 8.20 5.24
C VAL A 74 -20.75 8.61 3.81
N SER A 75 -19.99 8.16 2.81
CA SER A 75 -20.13 8.55 1.40
C SER A 75 -21.52 8.26 0.80
N ASP A 76 -22.23 7.24 1.33
CA ASP A 76 -23.59 6.89 0.92
C ASP A 76 -24.69 7.80 1.51
N LEU A 77 -24.34 8.76 2.37
CA LEU A 77 -25.32 9.61 3.06
C LEU A 77 -25.43 11.00 2.46
N LEU A 78 -26.64 11.35 2.04
CA LEU A 78 -26.99 12.63 1.40
C LEU A 78 -26.77 13.87 2.29
N LEU A 79 -26.61 13.69 3.61
CA LEU A 79 -26.38 14.75 4.61
C LEU A 79 -25.21 14.38 5.55
N ALA A 80 -24.16 13.77 5.00
CA ALA A 80 -22.94 13.47 5.74
C ALA A 80 -22.33 14.75 6.36
N PRO A 81 -21.85 14.71 7.62
CA PRO A 81 -21.09 15.82 8.20
C PRO A 81 -19.79 16.06 7.40
N PRO A 82 -19.43 17.32 7.11
CA PRO A 82 -18.28 17.68 6.28
C PRO A 82 -16.94 17.61 7.07
N CYS A 83 -16.68 16.50 7.76
CA CYS A 83 -15.57 16.39 8.71
C CYS A 83 -14.19 16.55 8.06
N ASP A 84 -14.00 15.87 6.94
CA ASP A 84 -12.81 16.00 6.10
C ASP A 84 -12.63 17.47 5.69
N GLU A 85 -13.64 18.05 5.07
CA GLU A 85 -13.62 19.42 4.54
C GLU A 85 -13.35 20.47 5.63
N GLU A 86 -13.92 20.30 6.83
CA GLU A 86 -13.63 21.16 7.99
C GLU A 86 -12.17 21.04 8.47
N LEU A 87 -11.65 19.81 8.59
CA LEU A 87 -10.26 19.57 9.01
C LEU A 87 -9.25 20.06 7.96
N GLU A 88 -9.58 19.85 6.69
CA GLU A 88 -8.79 20.33 5.56
C GLU A 88 -8.73 21.84 5.54
N ALA A 89 -9.86 22.53 5.71
CA ALA A 89 -9.90 23.99 5.77
C ALA A 89 -9.07 24.54 6.96
N GLU A 90 -9.18 23.93 8.14
CA GLU A 90 -8.34 24.30 9.29
C GLU A 90 -6.85 24.09 9.00
N SER A 91 -6.51 22.96 8.37
CA SER A 91 -5.14 22.59 8.04
C SER A 91 -4.55 23.53 7.00
N ALA A 92 -5.31 23.81 5.95
CA ALA A 92 -4.95 24.66 4.81
C ALA A 92 -4.75 26.12 5.17
N ALA A 93 -5.43 26.64 6.19
CA ALA A 93 -5.24 28.02 6.66
C ALA A 93 -3.77 28.33 7.03
N ALA A 94 -3.00 27.32 7.48
CA ALA A 94 -1.58 27.48 7.77
C ALA A 94 -0.71 27.65 6.50
N PHE A 95 -1.22 27.26 5.33
CA PHE A 95 -0.46 27.32 4.07
C PHE A 95 -0.42 28.73 3.48
N ASP A 96 -1.31 29.62 3.92
CA ASP A 96 -1.40 31.01 3.46
C ASP A 96 -0.36 31.94 4.14
N GLU A 97 0.32 31.47 5.19
CA GLU A 97 1.33 32.24 5.92
C GLU A 97 2.49 32.69 5.02
N LYS A 98 3.03 33.90 5.27
CA LYS A 98 4.17 34.48 4.53
C LYS A 98 5.18 35.12 5.50
N PRO A 99 6.37 34.52 5.72
CA PRO A 99 6.84 33.26 5.14
C PRO A 99 6.05 32.03 5.66
N LEU A 100 6.11 30.92 4.92
CA LEU A 100 5.54 29.65 5.39
C LEU A 100 6.47 29.04 6.43
N HIS A 101 5.99 28.91 7.68
CA HIS A 101 6.79 28.38 8.78
C HIS A 101 6.94 26.87 8.70
N PHE A 102 8.15 26.39 8.42
CA PHE A 102 8.44 24.97 8.29
C PHE A 102 8.69 24.32 9.65
N THR A 103 7.70 23.59 10.14
CA THR A 103 7.69 22.94 11.46
C THR A 103 7.13 21.53 11.38
N ARG A 104 7.25 20.73 12.45
CA ARG A 104 6.59 19.41 12.54
C ARG A 104 5.07 19.49 12.41
N LEU A 105 4.48 20.58 12.88
CA LEU A 105 3.04 20.83 12.78
C LEU A 105 2.62 21.09 11.33
N LEU A 106 3.45 21.80 10.54
CA LEU A 106 3.21 21.96 9.11
C LEU A 106 3.23 20.60 8.40
N VAL A 107 4.19 19.72 8.72
CA VAL A 107 4.26 18.36 8.16
C VAL A 107 2.97 17.59 8.41
N ALA A 108 2.46 17.62 9.66
CA ALA A 108 1.19 16.99 10.01
C ALA A 108 0.03 17.56 9.20
N ARG A 109 -0.07 18.90 9.09
CA ARG A 109 -1.12 19.57 8.31
C ARG A 109 -1.11 19.24 6.82
N ILE A 110 0.07 19.04 6.21
CA ILE A 110 0.16 18.63 4.80
C ILE A 110 -0.38 17.20 4.60
N ARG A 111 -0.28 16.34 5.62
CA ARG A 111 -0.78 14.96 5.57
C ARG A 111 -2.28 14.84 5.83
N THR A 112 -2.88 15.83 6.46
CA THR A 112 -4.32 15.90 6.73
C THR A 112 -5.12 16.61 5.63
N VAL A 113 -4.45 17.17 4.62
CA VAL A 113 -5.11 17.79 3.46
C VAL A 113 -5.09 16.82 2.29
N HIS A 114 -6.25 16.55 1.70
CA HIS A 114 -6.43 15.76 0.49
C HIS A 114 -6.94 16.60 -0.70
N ASP A 115 -7.41 17.83 -0.46
CA ASP A 115 -7.70 18.79 -1.54
C ASP A 115 -6.46 19.05 -2.41
N ALA A 116 -6.57 18.62 -3.67
CA ALA A 116 -5.50 18.71 -4.63
C ALA A 116 -5.14 20.17 -4.98
N GLU A 117 -6.10 21.09 -5.06
CA GLU A 117 -5.84 22.49 -5.41
C GLU A 117 -4.97 23.18 -4.36
N ILE A 118 -5.29 22.94 -3.09
CA ILE A 118 -4.55 23.44 -1.92
C ILE A 118 -3.12 22.87 -1.93
N LEU A 119 -2.96 21.55 -2.08
CA LEU A 119 -1.64 20.91 -2.14
C LEU A 119 -0.83 21.39 -3.34
N MET A 120 -1.46 21.61 -4.50
CA MET A 120 -0.78 22.14 -5.68
C MET A 120 -0.27 23.55 -5.51
N ALA A 121 -0.92 24.39 -4.69
CA ALA A 121 -0.39 25.69 -4.33
C ALA A 121 0.93 25.57 -3.57
N LEU A 122 1.05 24.60 -2.65
CA LEU A 122 2.31 24.28 -1.97
C LEU A 122 3.37 23.75 -2.94
N VAL A 123 3.00 22.91 -3.90
CA VAL A 123 3.94 22.37 -4.90
C VAL A 123 4.59 23.48 -5.74
N LYS A 124 3.80 24.50 -6.11
CA LYS A 124 4.25 25.66 -6.90
C LYS A 124 5.05 26.68 -6.08
N ARG A 125 5.07 26.53 -4.76
CA ARG A 125 5.65 27.53 -3.86
C ARG A 125 7.16 27.62 -4.00
N ASP A 126 7.67 28.85 -3.99
CA ASP A 126 9.10 29.14 -4.03
C ASP A 126 9.75 28.82 -2.67
N GLU A 127 10.91 28.17 -2.70
CA GLU A 127 11.65 27.79 -1.49
C GLU A 127 12.14 29.01 -0.70
N ALA A 128 12.36 30.15 -1.37
CA ALA A 128 12.68 31.40 -0.70
C ALA A 128 11.54 31.91 0.20
N SER A 129 10.30 31.47 -0.03
CA SER A 129 9.12 31.84 0.76
C SER A 129 8.82 30.90 1.92
N ILE A 130 9.69 29.91 2.15
CA ILE A 130 9.60 28.89 3.22
C ILE A 130 10.74 29.15 4.21
N THR A 131 10.47 29.10 5.51
CA THR A 131 11.53 29.23 6.53
C THR A 131 12.44 27.98 6.55
N GLU A 132 13.58 28.05 7.23
CA GLU A 132 14.31 26.82 7.59
C GLU A 132 13.48 26.00 8.57
N TYR A 133 13.70 24.68 8.62
CA TYR A 133 12.98 23.83 9.56
C TYR A 133 13.28 24.21 11.01
N GLU A 134 12.24 24.52 11.78
CA GLU A 134 12.31 24.86 13.18
C GLU A 134 12.16 23.59 14.03
N LEU A 135 13.28 23.08 14.57
CA LEU A 135 13.29 21.92 15.46
C LEU A 135 12.60 22.25 16.79
N GLY A 136 11.64 21.42 17.19
CA GLY A 136 11.12 21.41 18.55
C GLY A 136 12.19 21.02 19.57
N PRO A 137 12.03 21.39 20.86
CA PRO A 137 12.98 21.07 21.92
C PRO A 137 13.19 19.56 22.12
N ASP A 138 12.18 18.77 21.74
CA ASP A 138 12.13 17.32 21.93
C ASP A 138 12.32 16.52 20.62
N GLU A 139 12.65 17.18 19.51
CA GLU A 139 12.82 16.55 18.19
C GLU A 139 14.30 16.18 17.96
N PRO A 140 14.67 14.89 17.91
CA PRO A 140 16.05 14.49 17.64
C PRO A 140 16.35 14.52 16.14
N GLY A 141 17.62 14.56 15.76
CA GLY A 141 18.04 14.38 14.36
C GLY A 141 18.21 15.67 13.54
N PRO A 142 18.56 15.54 12.25
CA PRO A 142 18.88 16.68 11.40
C PRO A 142 17.62 17.43 10.94
N ARG A 143 17.81 18.71 10.56
CA ARG A 143 16.76 19.52 9.93
C ARG A 143 16.52 19.03 8.49
N PRO A 144 15.26 18.76 8.09
CA PRO A 144 14.92 18.50 6.71
C PRO A 144 15.16 19.74 5.83
N PRO A 145 15.45 19.55 4.51
CA PRO A 145 15.54 20.66 3.58
C PRO A 145 14.15 21.26 3.26
N LYS A 146 14.09 22.54 2.87
CA LYS A 146 12.82 23.21 2.50
C LYS A 146 12.07 22.51 1.37
N SER A 147 12.79 21.88 0.44
CA SER A 147 12.22 21.08 -0.64
C SER A 147 11.34 19.92 -0.14
N PHE A 148 11.49 19.51 1.13
CA PHE A 148 10.67 18.48 1.75
C PHE A 148 9.18 18.87 1.82
N VAL A 149 8.85 20.16 2.00
CA VAL A 149 7.45 20.64 1.97
C VAL A 149 6.78 20.30 0.64
N ARG A 150 7.49 20.55 -0.48
CA ARG A 150 7.01 20.20 -1.83
C ARG A 150 6.86 18.69 -1.99
N TYR A 151 7.83 17.94 -1.50
CA TYR A 151 7.85 16.49 -1.64
C TYR A 151 6.70 15.83 -0.85
N LEU A 152 6.42 16.31 0.37
CA LEU A 152 5.24 15.93 1.16
C LEU A 152 3.93 16.27 0.43
N ALA A 153 3.80 17.50 -0.11
CA ALA A 153 2.60 17.90 -0.83
C ALA A 153 2.37 17.04 -2.08
N LEU A 154 3.42 16.69 -2.82
CA LEU A 154 3.31 15.77 -3.96
C LEU A 154 2.90 14.36 -3.54
N ALA A 155 3.42 13.85 -2.42
CA ALA A 155 3.07 12.53 -1.93
C ALA A 155 1.63 12.44 -1.43
N SER A 156 1.06 13.54 -0.94
CA SER A 156 -0.35 13.63 -0.54
C SER A 156 -1.33 13.78 -1.72
N ILE A 157 -0.84 14.10 -2.93
CA ILE A 157 -1.70 14.26 -4.10
C ILE A 157 -1.97 12.90 -4.76
N PRO A 158 -3.23 12.46 -4.92
CA PRO A 158 -3.55 11.27 -5.70
C PRO A 158 -3.38 11.57 -7.20
N ALA A 159 -2.14 11.41 -7.68
CA ALA A 159 -1.69 11.89 -9.00
C ALA A 159 -2.57 11.39 -10.16
N PHE A 160 -3.00 10.13 -10.12
CA PHE A 160 -3.93 9.55 -11.10
C PHE A 160 -5.26 10.31 -11.14
N TRP A 161 -5.90 10.52 -9.98
CA TRP A 161 -7.18 11.20 -9.87
C TRP A 161 -7.09 12.66 -10.32
N VAL A 162 -6.01 13.37 -9.94
CA VAL A 162 -5.80 14.78 -10.31
C VAL A 162 -5.64 14.96 -11.81
N VAL A 163 -4.88 14.08 -12.47
CA VAL A 163 -4.74 14.11 -13.93
C VAL A 163 -6.10 13.95 -14.61
N SER A 164 -6.97 13.12 -14.06
CA SER A 164 -8.26 12.79 -14.66
C SER A 164 -9.35 13.82 -14.40
N ASN A 165 -9.28 14.53 -13.26
CA ASN A 165 -10.39 15.37 -12.79
C ASN A 165 -10.05 16.86 -12.68
N VAL A 166 -8.77 17.24 -12.62
CA VAL A 166 -8.33 18.63 -12.37
C VAL A 166 -7.37 19.10 -13.48
N PRO A 167 -7.84 19.79 -14.54
CA PRO A 167 -7.04 20.12 -15.72
C PRO A 167 -5.75 20.90 -15.44
N GLU A 168 -5.80 21.89 -14.55
CA GLU A 168 -4.62 22.66 -14.12
C GLU A 168 -3.62 21.78 -13.37
N GLY A 169 -4.11 20.81 -12.61
CA GLY A 169 -3.28 19.87 -11.87
C GLY A 169 -2.60 18.85 -12.75
N GLY A 170 -3.33 18.29 -13.72
CA GLY A 170 -2.73 17.47 -14.76
C GLY A 170 -1.58 18.19 -15.48
N ARG A 171 -1.74 19.48 -15.80
CA ARG A 171 -0.65 20.29 -16.41
C ARG A 171 0.53 20.47 -15.47
N LEU A 172 0.29 20.80 -14.20
CA LEU A 172 1.36 21.00 -13.21
C LEU A 172 2.18 19.72 -13.01
N LEU A 173 1.51 18.61 -12.71
CA LEU A 173 2.16 17.33 -12.44
C LEU A 173 2.98 16.87 -13.65
N LEU A 174 2.47 17.05 -14.86
CA LEU A 174 3.19 16.78 -16.10
C LEU A 174 4.42 17.65 -16.31
N ASP A 175 4.29 18.95 -16.03
CA ASP A 175 5.41 19.87 -16.09
C ASP A 175 6.51 19.46 -15.10
N ARG A 176 6.13 18.97 -13.91
CA ARG A 176 7.07 18.42 -12.93
C ARG A 176 7.72 17.13 -13.40
N VAL A 177 6.96 16.18 -13.97
CA VAL A 177 7.51 14.95 -14.59
C VAL A 177 8.61 15.31 -15.59
N ARG A 178 8.37 16.31 -16.45
CA ARG A 178 9.31 16.72 -17.50
C ARG A 178 10.52 17.49 -16.99
N LYS A 179 10.36 18.31 -15.94
CA LYS A 179 11.39 19.25 -15.46
C LYS A 179 12.18 18.74 -14.26
N SER A 180 11.60 17.89 -13.43
CA SER A 180 12.28 17.36 -12.26
C SER A 180 13.43 16.44 -12.68
N LYS A 181 14.55 16.54 -11.96
CA LYS A 181 15.70 15.65 -12.11
C LYS A 181 15.85 14.69 -10.93
N ASP A 182 15.04 14.87 -9.88
CA ASP A 182 15.04 14.02 -8.69
C ASP A 182 14.21 12.76 -9.01
N ALA A 183 14.84 11.58 -8.91
CA ALA A 183 14.19 10.31 -9.15
C ALA A 183 13.04 10.06 -8.17
N ARG A 184 13.18 10.52 -6.91
CA ARG A 184 12.17 10.35 -5.86
C ARG A 184 10.90 11.11 -6.19
N GLU A 185 11.05 12.34 -6.67
CA GLU A 185 9.91 13.14 -7.14
C GLU A 185 9.25 12.51 -8.36
N GLN A 186 10.06 12.04 -9.33
CA GLN A 186 9.52 11.35 -10.52
C GLN A 186 8.80 10.04 -10.17
N LEU A 187 9.20 9.34 -9.10
CA LEU A 187 8.49 8.17 -8.59
C LEU A 187 7.11 8.53 -8.05
N LEU A 188 6.99 9.58 -7.23
CA LEU A 188 5.69 10.06 -6.74
C LEU A 188 4.76 10.48 -7.89
N LEU A 189 5.34 10.97 -8.99
CA LEU A 189 4.61 11.44 -10.16
C LEU A 189 4.37 10.35 -11.22
N HIS A 190 4.86 9.13 -11.03
CA HIS A 190 4.74 8.07 -12.04
C HIS A 190 3.27 7.72 -12.32
N ASP A 191 2.43 7.66 -11.28
CA ASP A 191 0.99 7.38 -11.43
C ASP A 191 0.26 8.42 -12.29
N ALA A 192 0.70 9.68 -12.28
CA ALA A 192 0.17 10.70 -13.20
C ALA A 192 0.52 10.40 -14.66
N THR A 193 1.71 9.84 -14.95
CA THR A 193 2.06 9.43 -16.32
C THR A 193 1.24 8.23 -16.78
N SER A 194 1.07 7.23 -15.91
CA SER A 194 0.25 6.04 -16.16
C SER A 194 -1.20 6.40 -16.48
N ALA A 195 -1.80 7.31 -15.70
CA ALA A 195 -3.16 7.81 -15.92
C ALA A 195 -3.36 8.39 -17.33
N ILE A 196 -2.38 9.16 -17.82
CA ILE A 196 -2.43 9.75 -19.17
C ILE A 196 -2.32 8.67 -20.22
N TYR A 197 -1.45 7.68 -20.02
CA TYR A 197 -1.31 6.59 -20.96
C TYR A 197 -2.63 5.82 -21.10
N GLU A 198 -3.28 5.50 -19.98
CA GLU A 198 -4.60 4.86 -19.96
C GLU A 198 -5.68 5.71 -20.64
N HIS A 199 -5.75 7.00 -20.33
CA HIS A 199 -6.70 7.93 -20.96
C HIS A 199 -6.56 7.99 -22.48
N MET A 200 -5.32 7.93 -22.99
CA MET A 200 -5.09 7.95 -24.44
C MET A 200 -5.52 6.67 -25.14
N LEU A 201 -5.75 5.58 -24.41
CA LEU A 201 -6.27 4.32 -24.97
C LEU A 201 -7.78 4.17 -24.80
N TRP A 202 -8.45 5.15 -24.16
CA TRP A 202 -9.89 5.10 -23.94
C TRP A 202 -10.64 5.03 -25.27
N GLY A 203 -11.47 3.99 -25.44
CA GLY A 203 -12.21 3.71 -26.68
C GLY A 203 -11.40 3.01 -27.79
N HIS A 204 -10.07 2.96 -27.70
CA HIS A 204 -9.18 2.29 -28.65
C HIS A 204 -8.00 1.61 -27.94
N PRO A 205 -8.15 0.39 -27.42
CA PRO A 205 -7.10 -0.28 -26.63
C PRO A 205 -5.81 -0.58 -27.40
N GLU A 206 -5.86 -0.52 -28.74
CA GLU A 206 -4.75 -0.86 -29.64
C GLU A 206 -3.98 0.37 -30.14
N ARG A 207 -4.49 1.59 -29.95
CA ARG A 207 -3.84 2.82 -30.44
C ARG A 207 -4.17 4.05 -29.61
N ALA A 208 -3.19 4.95 -29.46
CA ALA A 208 -3.41 6.23 -28.81
C ALA A 208 -4.40 7.14 -29.57
N VAL A 209 -5.24 7.85 -28.83
CA VAL A 209 -6.06 8.99 -29.29
C VAL A 209 -5.45 10.27 -28.75
N GLY A 210 -4.51 10.85 -29.50
CA GLY A 210 -3.78 12.07 -29.11
C GLY A 210 -2.28 11.87 -29.03
N ASP A 211 -1.54 12.95 -28.78
CA ASP A 211 -0.07 13.00 -28.83
C ASP A 211 0.60 13.08 -27.45
N LYS A 212 -0.13 13.45 -26.40
CA LYS A 212 0.42 13.69 -25.06
C LYS A 212 1.13 12.47 -24.48
N GLY A 213 0.46 11.32 -24.41
CA GLY A 213 1.03 10.06 -23.94
C GLY A 213 2.27 9.65 -24.76
N PRO A 214 2.16 9.54 -26.10
CA PRO A 214 3.30 9.29 -26.97
C PRO A 214 4.47 10.27 -26.78
N ALA A 215 4.22 11.56 -26.58
CA ALA A 215 5.26 12.57 -26.37
C ALA A 215 5.97 12.40 -25.02
N ILE A 216 5.25 12.05 -23.96
CA ILE A 216 5.82 11.78 -22.63
C ILE A 216 6.69 10.51 -22.69
N LEU A 217 6.15 9.41 -23.23
CA LEU A 217 6.88 8.15 -23.32
C LEU A 217 8.12 8.25 -24.25
N ARG A 218 8.01 9.01 -25.34
CA ARG A 218 9.17 9.32 -26.20
C ARG A 218 10.20 10.19 -25.46
N GLY A 219 9.74 11.16 -24.68
CA GLY A 219 10.58 12.07 -23.91
C GLY A 219 11.32 11.39 -22.74
N SER A 220 10.80 10.27 -22.21
CA SER A 220 11.46 9.52 -21.13
C SER A 220 12.60 8.63 -21.63
N LEU A 221 12.60 8.19 -22.88
CA LEU A 221 13.63 7.29 -23.44
C LEU A 221 15.08 7.76 -23.22
N PRO A 222 15.46 9.02 -23.51
CA PRO A 222 16.83 9.50 -23.25
C PRO A 222 17.19 9.48 -21.76
N GLU A 223 16.20 9.75 -20.89
CA GLU A 223 16.40 9.78 -19.45
C GLU A 223 16.57 8.37 -18.88
N ILE A 224 15.79 7.39 -19.35
CA ILE A 224 15.96 5.98 -18.99
C ILE A 224 17.38 5.52 -19.36
N LYS A 225 17.83 5.82 -20.58
CA LYS A 225 19.20 5.49 -21.04
C LYS A 225 20.27 6.16 -20.17
N ARG A 226 20.09 7.44 -19.83
CA ARG A 226 21.00 8.18 -18.95
C ARG A 226 21.09 7.55 -17.56
N ARG A 227 19.95 7.14 -16.97
CA ARG A 227 19.89 6.50 -15.65
C ARG A 227 20.53 5.11 -15.66
N LEU A 228 20.24 4.28 -16.66
CA LEU A 228 20.84 2.94 -16.82
C LEU A 228 22.38 3.01 -16.89
N ALA A 229 22.92 4.03 -17.55
CA ALA A 229 24.37 4.29 -17.64
C ALA A 229 24.95 5.03 -16.41
N GLY A 230 24.09 5.51 -15.51
CA GLY A 230 24.47 6.25 -14.31
C GLY A 230 24.89 5.34 -13.15
N PRO A 231 25.39 5.93 -12.05
CA PRO A 231 25.75 5.15 -10.86
C PRO A 231 24.52 4.50 -10.23
N ALA A 232 24.74 3.49 -9.40
CA ALA A 232 23.70 2.86 -8.60
C ALA A 232 22.98 3.89 -7.71
N ASP A 233 21.66 3.95 -7.85
CA ASP A 233 20.76 4.83 -7.12
C ASP A 233 19.39 4.14 -7.00
N ALA A 234 18.94 3.92 -5.77
CA ALA A 234 17.75 3.10 -5.51
C ALA A 234 16.48 3.72 -6.13
N ALA A 235 16.31 5.04 -6.01
CA ALA A 235 15.15 5.72 -6.57
C ALA A 235 15.17 5.70 -8.12
N SER A 236 16.34 5.91 -8.73
CA SER A 236 16.51 5.76 -10.19
C SER A 236 16.19 4.35 -10.67
N LEU A 237 16.61 3.32 -9.91
CA LEU A 237 16.33 1.93 -10.24
C LEU A 237 14.83 1.65 -10.22
N GLU A 238 14.11 2.01 -9.15
CA GLU A 238 12.65 1.85 -9.09
C GLU A 238 11.95 2.51 -10.27
N LEU A 239 12.35 3.76 -10.58
CA LEU A 239 11.73 4.53 -11.64
C LEU A 239 11.97 3.90 -13.01
N VAL A 240 13.20 3.44 -13.26
CA VAL A 240 13.54 2.75 -14.51
C VAL A 240 12.75 1.46 -14.66
N LEU A 241 12.55 0.67 -13.60
CA LEU A 241 11.73 -0.55 -13.68
C LEU A 241 10.28 -0.23 -14.09
N LEU A 242 9.68 0.79 -13.48
CA LEU A 242 8.34 1.25 -13.85
C LEU A 242 8.28 1.71 -15.31
N GLN A 243 9.24 2.53 -15.73
CA GLN A 243 9.27 3.08 -17.09
C GLN A 243 9.57 2.03 -18.18
N ILE A 244 10.38 1.00 -17.89
CA ILE A 244 10.58 -0.12 -18.82
C ILE A 244 9.29 -0.92 -18.97
N ASN A 245 8.53 -1.15 -17.89
CA ASN A 245 7.23 -1.78 -17.98
C ASN A 245 6.27 -0.96 -18.86
N ASP A 246 6.21 0.36 -18.67
CA ASP A 246 5.40 1.25 -19.51
C ASP A 246 5.79 1.18 -20.99
N LEU A 247 7.08 1.09 -21.29
CA LEU A 247 7.55 0.91 -22.68
C LEU A 247 7.02 -0.38 -23.29
N GLY A 248 6.97 -1.47 -22.53
CA GLY A 248 6.35 -2.72 -22.96
C GLY A 248 4.85 -2.58 -23.19
N THR A 249 4.14 -2.06 -22.19
CA THR A 249 2.68 -1.93 -22.20
C THR A 249 2.18 -0.93 -23.25
N TYR A 250 2.89 0.18 -23.50
CA TYR A 250 2.40 1.27 -24.35
C TYR A 250 3.20 1.47 -25.64
N GLY A 251 4.39 0.90 -25.77
CA GLY A 251 5.31 1.17 -26.89
C GLY A 251 4.70 0.96 -28.27
N VAL A 252 4.05 -0.19 -28.51
CA VAL A 252 3.36 -0.46 -29.79
C VAL A 252 2.22 0.53 -30.03
N ARG A 253 1.37 0.75 -29.02
CA ARG A 253 0.16 1.58 -29.10
C ARG A 253 0.47 3.05 -29.40
N PHE A 254 1.65 3.50 -28.97
CA PHE A 254 2.13 4.88 -29.13
C PHE A 254 3.13 5.04 -30.29
N GLY A 255 3.35 3.98 -31.09
CA GLY A 255 4.24 4.04 -32.26
C GLY A 255 5.72 4.18 -31.90
N LEU A 256 6.14 3.58 -30.78
CA LEU A 256 7.52 3.58 -30.24
C LEU A 256 8.11 2.17 -30.17
N GLU A 257 7.52 1.18 -30.86
CA GLU A 257 7.93 -0.22 -30.78
C GLU A 257 9.42 -0.40 -31.05
N ARG A 258 9.94 0.21 -32.12
CA ARG A 258 11.35 0.05 -32.53
C ARG A 258 12.31 0.54 -31.45
N GLU A 259 12.05 1.74 -30.91
CA GLU A 259 12.87 2.36 -29.88
C GLU A 259 12.77 1.62 -28.55
N ALA A 260 11.57 1.22 -28.13
CA ALA A 260 11.33 0.43 -26.93
C ALA A 260 12.00 -0.94 -27.01
N ARG A 261 11.82 -1.65 -28.11
CA ARG A 261 12.41 -2.97 -28.37
C ARG A 261 13.94 -2.91 -28.38
N ALA A 262 14.54 -1.88 -28.98
CA ALA A 262 15.99 -1.70 -28.97
C ALA A 262 16.53 -1.57 -27.54
N LEU A 263 15.92 -0.70 -26.72
CA LEU A 263 16.32 -0.51 -25.33
C LEU A 263 16.13 -1.79 -24.48
N VAL A 264 14.99 -2.46 -24.62
CA VAL A 264 14.70 -3.71 -23.91
C VAL A 264 15.69 -4.81 -24.29
N ASN A 265 16.02 -4.95 -25.59
CA ASN A 265 17.00 -5.93 -26.05
C ASN A 265 18.41 -5.61 -25.55
N GLU A 266 18.81 -4.34 -25.45
CA GLU A 266 20.09 -3.93 -24.84
C GLU A 266 20.17 -4.40 -23.38
N ILE A 267 19.11 -4.19 -22.60
CA ILE A 267 19.02 -4.64 -21.19
C ILE A 267 19.12 -6.17 -21.10
N LEU A 268 18.35 -6.89 -21.93
CA LEU A 268 18.33 -8.35 -21.92
C LEU A 268 19.67 -8.95 -22.37
N ALA A 269 20.34 -8.34 -23.36
CA ALA A 269 21.67 -8.76 -23.80
C ALA A 269 22.72 -8.59 -22.69
N ALA A 270 22.60 -7.54 -21.88
CA ALA A 270 23.40 -7.33 -20.69
C ALA A 270 22.94 -8.16 -19.48
N LYS A 271 21.87 -8.96 -19.60
CA LYS A 271 21.23 -9.69 -18.49
C LYS A 271 20.85 -8.78 -17.31
N GLY A 272 20.54 -7.51 -17.61
CA GLY A 272 20.29 -6.46 -16.64
C GLY A 272 21.52 -5.95 -15.89
N GLU A 273 22.72 -6.44 -16.18
CA GLU A 273 23.97 -5.99 -15.57
C GLU A 273 24.41 -4.65 -16.18
N VAL A 274 23.89 -3.55 -15.60
CA VAL A 274 24.19 -2.18 -16.01
C VAL A 274 24.72 -1.37 -14.81
N PRO A 275 25.44 -0.25 -15.02
CA PRO A 275 25.92 0.61 -13.93
C PRO A 275 24.90 0.92 -12.83
N LEU A 276 23.65 1.19 -13.20
CA LEU A 276 22.56 1.46 -12.25
C LEU A 276 22.27 0.32 -11.25
N THR A 277 22.60 -0.92 -11.61
CA THR A 277 22.30 -2.13 -10.81
C THR A 277 23.48 -2.61 -9.97
N GLN A 278 24.65 -1.98 -10.10
CA GLN A 278 25.87 -2.41 -9.42
C GLN A 278 25.78 -2.21 -7.91
N GLY A 279 26.19 -3.21 -7.13
CA GLY A 279 26.21 -3.11 -5.67
C GLY A 279 24.85 -3.27 -4.98
N THR A 280 23.75 -3.44 -5.72
CA THR A 280 22.43 -3.77 -5.17
C THR A 280 22.09 -5.24 -5.45
N PRO A 281 22.12 -6.14 -4.45
CA PRO A 281 21.79 -7.54 -4.65
C PRO A 281 20.42 -7.73 -5.30
N GLY A 282 20.35 -8.51 -6.38
CA GLY A 282 19.09 -8.79 -7.10
C GLY A 282 18.69 -7.74 -8.15
N ALA A 283 19.26 -6.54 -8.16
CA ALA A 283 18.83 -5.45 -9.05
C ALA A 283 18.93 -5.76 -10.55
N ALA A 284 20.05 -6.37 -10.99
CA ALA A 284 20.23 -6.77 -12.39
C ALA A 284 19.15 -7.77 -12.84
N ARG A 285 18.78 -8.69 -11.95
CA ARG A 285 17.75 -9.69 -12.22
C ARG A 285 16.36 -9.07 -12.30
N ASP A 286 16.00 -8.21 -11.34
CA ASP A 286 14.72 -7.48 -11.37
C ASP A 286 14.59 -6.71 -12.69
N LEU A 287 15.66 -6.05 -13.14
CA LEU A 287 15.69 -5.30 -14.40
C LEU A 287 15.54 -6.22 -15.62
N ALA A 288 16.25 -7.36 -15.67
CA ALA A 288 16.10 -8.34 -16.74
C ALA A 288 14.69 -8.93 -16.80
N GLU A 289 14.08 -9.21 -15.65
CA GLU A 289 12.72 -9.76 -15.57
C GLU A 289 11.68 -8.77 -16.11
N VAL A 290 11.76 -7.50 -15.69
CA VAL A 290 10.90 -6.43 -16.18
C VAL A 290 11.10 -6.20 -17.67
N ALA A 291 12.35 -6.18 -18.15
CA ALA A 291 12.66 -6.07 -19.58
C ALA A 291 12.08 -7.25 -20.37
N ARG A 292 12.09 -8.47 -19.83
CA ARG A 292 11.51 -9.64 -20.50
C ARG A 292 9.99 -9.54 -20.58
N GLY A 293 9.34 -9.10 -19.51
CA GLY A 293 7.91 -8.80 -19.51
C GLY A 293 7.57 -7.75 -20.56
N ALA A 294 8.35 -6.67 -20.62
CA ALA A 294 8.17 -5.62 -21.62
C ALA A 294 8.34 -6.14 -23.05
N LEU A 295 9.34 -6.98 -23.32
CA LEU A 295 9.53 -7.60 -24.64
C LEU A 295 8.33 -8.46 -25.04
N PHE A 296 7.80 -9.26 -24.10
CA PHE A 296 6.60 -10.05 -24.34
C PHE A 296 5.40 -9.18 -24.70
N ASP A 297 5.20 -8.06 -24.00
CA ASP A 297 4.10 -7.14 -24.25
C ASP A 297 4.24 -6.40 -25.61
N LEU A 298 5.47 -6.16 -26.06
CA LEU A 298 5.75 -5.66 -27.42
C LEU A 298 5.47 -6.71 -28.50
N ASP A 299 5.80 -7.98 -28.25
CA ASP A 299 5.56 -9.10 -29.19
C ASP A 299 4.09 -9.53 -29.25
N THR A 300 3.39 -9.40 -28.13
CA THR A 300 2.00 -9.83 -27.96
C THR A 300 1.19 -8.72 -27.29
N PRO A 301 0.86 -7.62 -28.01
CA PRO A 301 0.11 -6.51 -27.44
C PRO A 301 -1.24 -6.97 -26.87
N GLN A 302 -1.40 -6.82 -25.56
CA GLN A 302 -2.63 -7.24 -24.86
C GLN A 302 -3.88 -6.46 -25.31
N LYS A 303 -5.05 -7.08 -25.36
CA LYS A 303 -6.28 -6.37 -25.76
C LYS A 303 -6.79 -5.37 -24.71
N SER A 304 -6.27 -5.44 -23.50
CA SER A 304 -6.56 -4.54 -22.38
C SER A 304 -5.26 -4.13 -21.73
N VAL A 305 -5.18 -2.88 -21.29
CA VAL A 305 -4.17 -2.47 -20.32
C VAL A 305 -4.75 -2.73 -18.93
N SER A 306 -4.11 -3.61 -18.18
CA SER A 306 -4.32 -3.72 -16.73
C SER A 306 -3.20 -2.95 -16.03
N GLY A 307 -3.36 -2.69 -14.74
CA GLY A 307 -2.31 -2.07 -13.92
C GLY A 307 -0.96 -2.79 -14.05
N VAL A 308 0.10 -2.04 -13.73
CA VAL A 308 1.51 -2.46 -13.81
C VAL A 308 1.73 -3.77 -13.05
N GLU A 309 1.86 -4.89 -13.78
CA GLU A 309 2.23 -6.19 -13.20
C GLU A 309 3.76 -6.33 -13.19
N LEU A 310 4.39 -5.67 -12.22
CA LEU A 310 5.81 -5.86 -11.93
C LEU A 310 6.02 -7.17 -11.13
N PRO A 311 7.14 -7.87 -11.39
CA PRO A 311 7.57 -8.93 -10.51
C PRO A 311 7.92 -8.38 -9.13
N ARG A 312 7.84 -9.24 -8.12
CA ARG A 312 8.23 -8.85 -6.76
C ARG A 312 9.75 -8.63 -6.75
N PRO A 313 10.25 -7.51 -6.23
CA PRO A 313 11.68 -7.24 -6.23
C PRO A 313 12.42 -8.23 -5.34
N ARG A 314 13.62 -8.63 -5.76
CA ARG A 314 14.53 -9.49 -4.95
C ARG A 314 15.40 -8.71 -3.97
N ARG A 315 15.36 -7.40 -4.10
CA ARG A 315 16.05 -6.42 -3.28
C ARG A 315 15.07 -5.76 -2.32
N ASP A 316 15.62 -5.07 -1.33
CA ASP A 316 14.85 -4.11 -0.55
C ASP A 316 14.36 -3.02 -1.51
N ARG A 317 13.03 -2.95 -1.65
CA ARG A 317 12.38 -1.97 -2.51
C ARG A 317 12.48 -0.61 -1.84
N MET A 318 12.84 0.41 -2.62
CA MET A 318 12.73 1.78 -2.14
C MET A 318 11.29 2.25 -2.35
N TYR A 319 10.65 2.68 -1.27
CA TYR A 319 9.33 3.30 -1.31
C TYR A 319 9.48 4.81 -1.12
N ALA A 320 9.07 5.58 -2.13
CA ALA A 320 9.13 7.04 -2.13
C ALA A 320 8.44 7.66 -0.91
N GLN A 321 7.37 7.03 -0.43
CA GLN A 321 6.62 7.42 0.77
C GLN A 321 7.32 7.05 2.08
N GLU A 322 8.04 5.93 2.16
CA GLU A 322 8.77 5.53 3.38
C GLU A 322 10.01 6.41 3.60
N GLU A 323 10.68 6.84 2.52
CA GLU A 323 11.76 7.84 2.57
C GLU A 323 11.31 9.16 3.24
N LEU A 324 10.02 9.52 3.14
CA LEU A 324 9.50 10.71 3.82
C LEU A 324 9.70 10.62 5.34
N LEU A 325 9.49 9.44 5.91
CA LEU A 325 9.65 9.23 7.35
C LEU A 325 11.12 9.30 7.77
N TYR A 326 12.06 8.83 6.92
CA TYR A 326 13.49 8.95 7.20
C TYR A 326 14.02 10.39 7.08
N MET A 327 13.36 11.22 6.27
CA MET A 327 13.69 12.64 6.14
C MET A 327 13.22 13.49 7.34
N GLU A 328 12.31 12.98 8.18
CA GLU A 328 11.85 13.68 9.38
C GLU A 328 12.85 13.58 10.54
N PRO A 329 12.96 14.63 11.37
CA PRO A 329 13.72 14.56 12.62
C PRO A 329 13.26 13.37 13.47
N GLY A 330 14.20 12.53 13.87
CA GLY A 330 13.92 11.41 14.76
C GLY A 330 13.03 10.33 14.17
N SER A 331 12.81 10.38 12.85
CA SER A 331 11.78 9.58 12.16
C SER A 331 10.39 9.77 12.76
N GLY A 332 10.08 10.98 13.23
CA GLY A 332 8.77 11.32 13.82
C GLY A 332 8.52 10.75 15.22
N LYS A 333 9.55 10.20 15.90
CA LYS A 333 9.42 9.64 17.25
C LYS A 333 9.21 10.73 18.31
N VAL A 334 8.39 10.41 19.30
CA VAL A 334 8.13 11.23 20.49
C VAL A 334 9.00 10.81 21.68
N PRO A 335 9.23 11.69 22.68
CA PRO A 335 9.85 11.30 23.94
C PRO A 335 9.07 10.17 24.64
N GLU A 336 9.80 9.23 25.24
CA GLU A 336 9.21 8.06 25.91
C GLU A 336 8.20 8.44 27.00
N ALA A 337 8.48 9.49 27.78
CA ALA A 337 7.56 9.97 28.81
C ALA A 337 6.21 10.44 28.23
N ALA A 338 6.24 11.13 27.08
CA ALA A 338 5.03 11.55 26.38
C ALA A 338 4.28 10.34 25.79
N ALA A 339 5.03 9.37 25.24
CA ALA A 339 4.47 8.13 24.74
C ALA A 339 3.76 7.32 25.83
N LEU A 340 4.37 7.17 27.01
CA LEU A 340 3.77 6.49 28.16
C LEU A 340 2.54 7.22 28.70
N ALA A 341 2.56 8.55 28.73
CA ALA A 341 1.38 9.34 29.11
C ALA A 341 0.22 9.04 28.15
N ARG A 342 0.51 9.04 26.85
CA ARG A 342 -0.47 8.75 25.80
C ARG A 342 -1.03 7.33 25.88
N VAL A 343 -0.18 6.34 26.14
CA VAL A 343 -0.60 4.94 26.34
C VAL A 343 -1.62 4.82 27.47
N ARG A 344 -1.44 5.52 28.60
CA ARG A 344 -2.40 5.49 29.72
C ARG A 344 -3.75 6.08 29.35
N GLU A 345 -3.77 7.15 28.55
CA GLU A 345 -5.02 7.73 28.06
C GLU A 345 -5.76 6.78 27.12
N LEU A 346 -5.03 6.12 26.23
CA LEU A 346 -5.59 5.14 25.29
C LEU A 346 -6.15 3.91 26.01
N ASP A 347 -5.51 3.46 27.09
CA ASP A 347 -6.04 2.37 27.93
C ASP A 347 -7.39 2.75 28.55
N GLN A 348 -7.50 3.97 29.11
CA GLN A 348 -8.76 4.48 29.65
C GLN A 348 -9.83 4.62 28.56
N GLU A 349 -9.45 5.08 27.37
CA GLU A 349 -10.36 5.17 26.23
C GLU A 349 -10.93 3.79 25.88
N LEU A 350 -10.07 2.77 25.82
CA LEU A 350 -10.46 1.40 25.51
C LEU A 350 -11.40 0.78 26.55
N GLU A 351 -11.39 1.24 27.80
CA GLU A 351 -12.35 0.79 28.82
C GLU A 351 -13.76 1.34 28.60
N THR A 352 -13.88 2.49 27.93
CA THR A 352 -15.16 3.22 27.78
C THR A 352 -15.87 2.98 26.44
N LEU A 353 -15.12 2.65 25.39
CA LEU A 353 -15.67 2.45 24.04
C LEU A 353 -16.49 1.16 23.94
N ARG A 354 -17.66 1.25 23.31
CA ARG A 354 -18.61 0.12 23.19
C ARG A 354 -18.45 -0.65 21.89
N PHE A 355 -18.11 0.05 20.79
CA PHE A 355 -18.07 -0.55 19.45
C PHE A 355 -16.67 -0.95 19.00
N ASN A 356 -16.56 -1.99 18.17
CA ASN A 356 -15.27 -2.54 17.79
C ASN A 356 -14.44 -1.61 16.88
N ALA A 357 -15.07 -0.81 16.01
CA ALA A 357 -14.36 0.11 15.12
C ALA A 357 -13.51 1.15 15.87
N PRO A 358 -14.08 1.97 16.79
CA PRO A 358 -13.28 2.92 17.58
C PRO A 358 -12.29 2.20 18.51
N ARG A 359 -12.64 1.02 19.03
CA ARG A 359 -11.71 0.20 19.84
C ARG A 359 -10.51 -0.26 19.02
N CYS A 360 -10.72 -0.67 17.77
CA CYS A 360 -9.65 -1.05 16.85
C CYS A 360 -8.72 0.13 16.54
N TYR A 361 -9.27 1.34 16.32
CA TYR A 361 -8.44 2.55 16.20
C TYR A 361 -7.55 2.74 17.43
N VAL A 362 -8.13 2.68 18.63
CA VAL A 362 -7.39 2.86 19.89
C VAL A 362 -6.30 1.79 20.06
N LEU A 363 -6.57 0.54 19.65
CA LEU A 363 -5.57 -0.53 19.66
C LEU A 363 -4.41 -0.28 18.69
N ASN A 364 -4.70 0.21 17.49
CA ASN A 364 -3.67 0.58 16.51
C ASN A 364 -2.80 1.73 17.04
N GLU A 365 -3.42 2.74 17.67
CA GLU A 365 -2.70 3.81 18.34
C GLU A 365 -1.86 3.28 19.52
N LEU A 366 -2.40 2.39 20.34
CA LEU A 366 -1.60 1.74 21.39
C LEU A 366 -0.35 1.09 20.81
N GLY A 367 -0.47 0.36 19.70
CA GLY A 367 0.68 -0.25 19.03
C GLY A 367 1.76 0.74 18.60
N ARG A 368 1.36 1.94 18.16
CA ARG A 368 2.26 3.01 17.70
C ARG A 368 2.94 3.76 18.85
N TRP A 369 2.21 3.97 19.93
CA TRP A 369 2.67 4.76 21.07
C TRP A 369 3.37 3.93 22.14
N LEU A 370 3.25 2.60 22.14
CA LEU A 370 3.87 1.73 23.13
C LEU A 370 5.41 1.75 23.00
N PRO A 371 6.16 2.20 24.03
CA PRO A 371 7.60 2.06 24.03
C PRO A 371 8.01 0.57 24.06
N PRO A 372 9.15 0.19 23.45
CA PRO A 372 9.58 -1.20 23.34
C PRO A 372 9.58 -2.00 24.66
N ALA A 373 10.05 -1.38 25.76
CA ALA A 373 10.08 -2.03 27.07
C ALA A 373 8.67 -2.29 27.62
N GLU A 374 7.74 -1.37 27.37
CA GLU A 374 6.35 -1.47 27.79
C GLU A 374 5.59 -2.51 26.96
N ALA A 375 5.80 -2.53 25.65
CA ALA A 375 5.23 -3.52 24.74
C ALA A 375 5.58 -4.95 25.20
N SER A 376 6.85 -5.21 25.51
CA SER A 376 7.30 -6.51 26.02
C SER A 376 6.61 -6.92 27.32
N ARG A 377 6.47 -5.98 28.27
CA ARG A 377 5.83 -6.23 29.57
C ARG A 377 4.35 -6.56 29.43
N ARG A 378 3.65 -5.88 28.51
CA ARG A 378 2.19 -5.96 28.36
C ARG A 378 1.72 -7.01 27.36
N PHE A 379 2.63 -7.58 26.56
CA PHE A 379 2.27 -8.44 25.42
C PHE A 379 1.26 -9.55 25.75
N ASP A 380 1.48 -10.34 26.82
CA ASP A 380 0.58 -11.44 27.15
C ASP A 380 -0.83 -10.96 27.53
N ALA A 381 -0.91 -9.86 28.30
CA ALA A 381 -2.18 -9.23 28.66
C ALA A 381 -2.87 -8.61 27.43
N PHE A 382 -2.09 -8.11 26.47
CA PHE A 382 -2.61 -7.52 25.24
C PHE A 382 -3.24 -8.57 24.31
N ILE A 383 -2.65 -9.77 24.24
CA ILE A 383 -3.14 -10.87 23.37
C ILE A 383 -4.17 -11.77 24.05
N ALA A 384 -4.25 -11.79 25.38
CA ALA A 384 -5.20 -12.63 26.10
C ALA A 384 -6.66 -12.52 25.60
N PRO A 385 -7.20 -11.32 25.29
CA PRO A 385 -8.57 -11.18 24.78
C PRO A 385 -8.82 -11.82 23.41
N ILE A 386 -7.78 -12.18 22.64
CA ILE A 386 -7.92 -12.90 21.37
C ILE A 386 -8.48 -14.32 21.58
N PHE A 387 -8.31 -14.88 22.77
CA PHE A 387 -8.62 -16.27 23.05
C PHE A 387 -9.77 -16.43 24.06
N ASP A 388 -10.66 -17.37 23.79
CA ASP A 388 -11.64 -17.91 24.74
C ASP A 388 -11.30 -19.39 24.98
N GLY A 389 -10.50 -19.64 26.02
CA GLY A 389 -9.83 -20.92 26.21
C GLY A 389 -8.93 -21.28 25.03
N GLU A 390 -9.26 -22.35 24.31
CA GLU A 390 -8.55 -22.78 23.10
C GLU A 390 -9.08 -22.11 21.82
N ARG A 391 -10.23 -21.46 21.87
CA ARG A 391 -10.86 -20.84 20.69
C ARG A 391 -10.28 -19.46 20.41
N ILE A 392 -10.12 -19.16 19.12
CA ILE A 392 -9.71 -17.86 18.59
C ILE A 392 -10.97 -17.06 18.30
N ARG A 393 -11.08 -15.88 18.89
CA ARG A 393 -12.17 -14.94 18.62
C ARG A 393 -11.94 -14.22 17.29
N LEU A 394 -12.99 -14.17 16.48
CA LEU A 394 -13.02 -13.44 15.20
C LEU A 394 -14.00 -12.28 15.23
N ASP A 395 -13.92 -11.46 16.29
CA ASP A 395 -14.47 -10.11 16.28
C ASP A 395 -13.40 -9.10 15.81
N THR A 396 -13.85 -7.93 15.34
CA THR A 396 -12.97 -6.89 14.79
C THR A 396 -11.88 -6.45 15.80
N GLU A 397 -12.21 -6.34 17.08
CA GLU A 397 -11.21 -5.99 18.12
C GLU A 397 -10.10 -7.04 18.19
N SER A 398 -10.46 -8.32 18.22
CA SER A 398 -9.51 -9.44 18.29
C SER A 398 -8.59 -9.48 17.08
N VAL A 399 -9.12 -9.23 15.88
CA VAL A 399 -8.31 -9.15 14.64
C VAL A 399 -7.31 -8.00 14.71
N CYS A 400 -7.72 -6.82 15.18
CA CYS A 400 -6.81 -5.68 15.35
C CYS A 400 -5.73 -5.96 16.40
N ARG A 401 -6.08 -6.64 17.52
CA ARG A 401 -5.08 -7.10 18.50
C ARG A 401 -4.07 -8.06 17.89
N MET A 402 -4.50 -9.00 17.04
CA MET A 402 -3.57 -9.92 16.37
C MET A 402 -2.57 -9.15 15.49
N ASP A 403 -3.08 -8.23 14.66
CA ASP A 403 -2.28 -7.43 13.72
C ASP A 403 -1.25 -6.57 14.47
N VAL A 404 -1.71 -5.82 15.48
CA VAL A 404 -0.84 -5.00 16.34
C VAL A 404 0.18 -5.87 17.05
N ALA A 405 -0.22 -6.96 17.69
CA ALA A 405 0.66 -7.80 18.50
C ALA A 405 1.82 -8.40 17.67
N LEU A 406 1.55 -8.84 16.44
CA LEU A 406 2.58 -9.41 15.57
C LEU A 406 3.59 -8.34 15.12
N GLY A 407 3.16 -7.07 15.02
CA GLY A 407 4.00 -5.92 14.66
C GLY A 407 4.61 -5.16 15.84
N LEU A 408 4.37 -5.54 17.10
CA LEU A 408 4.88 -4.80 18.26
C LEU A 408 6.42 -4.87 18.36
N ASP A 409 7.05 -3.71 18.27
CA ASP A 409 8.48 -3.54 18.55
C ASP A 409 8.80 -3.76 20.04
N GLY A 410 10.00 -4.29 20.32
CA GLY A 410 10.46 -4.57 21.69
C GLY A 410 9.98 -5.89 22.29
N VAL A 411 9.03 -6.58 21.64
CA VAL A 411 8.61 -7.93 22.05
C VAL A 411 9.57 -8.96 21.44
N ASP A 412 10.04 -9.87 22.31
CA ASP A 412 10.86 -11.01 21.90
C ASP A 412 10.23 -11.77 20.72
N GLU A 413 11.06 -12.10 19.73
CA GLU A 413 10.62 -12.74 18.50
C GLU A 413 9.93 -14.08 18.79
N ALA A 414 10.46 -14.90 19.71
CA ALA A 414 9.88 -16.21 19.99
C ALA A 414 8.46 -16.09 20.57
N ARG A 415 8.17 -15.02 21.31
CA ARG A 415 6.81 -14.75 21.83
C ARG A 415 5.83 -14.37 20.71
N ARG A 416 6.24 -13.52 19.78
CA ARG A 416 5.43 -13.14 18.62
C ARG A 416 5.23 -14.31 17.67
N VAL A 417 6.27 -15.10 17.44
CA VAL A 417 6.18 -16.30 16.61
C VAL A 417 5.33 -17.38 17.26
N LYS A 418 5.36 -17.53 18.59
CA LYS A 418 4.43 -18.45 19.28
C LYS A 418 2.96 -18.06 19.06
N LEU A 419 2.65 -16.76 19.05
CA LEU A 419 1.32 -16.29 18.65
C LEU A 419 1.05 -16.66 17.18
N LEU A 420 1.96 -16.31 16.26
CA LEU A 420 1.83 -16.61 14.84
C LEU A 420 1.59 -18.10 14.57
N GLU A 421 2.37 -18.99 15.17
CA GLU A 421 2.22 -20.45 15.04
C GLU A 421 0.86 -20.91 15.55
N LYS A 422 0.39 -20.40 16.69
CA LYS A 422 -0.94 -20.73 17.21
C LYS A 422 -2.04 -20.32 16.23
N LEU A 423 -1.93 -19.16 15.58
CA LEU A 423 -2.88 -18.71 14.56
C LEU A 423 -2.74 -19.56 13.27
N LEU A 424 -1.52 -19.91 12.87
CA LEU A 424 -1.21 -20.70 11.69
C LEU A 424 -1.75 -22.14 11.78
N THR A 425 -1.62 -22.76 12.94
CA THR A 425 -2.00 -24.17 13.12
C THR A 425 -3.42 -24.32 13.67
N ALA A 426 -4.18 -23.23 13.76
CA ALA A 426 -5.54 -23.26 14.27
C ALA A 426 -6.42 -24.16 13.40
N LYS A 427 -7.06 -25.14 14.03
CA LYS A 427 -8.03 -25.99 13.35
C LYS A 427 -9.34 -25.24 13.13
N PRO A 428 -10.16 -25.59 12.12
CA PRO A 428 -11.44 -24.93 11.89
C PRO A 428 -12.34 -24.86 13.14
N GLU A 429 -12.36 -25.91 13.96
CA GLU A 429 -13.15 -25.95 15.21
C GLU A 429 -12.61 -25.06 16.35
N GLN A 430 -11.36 -24.62 16.24
CA GLN A 430 -10.72 -23.67 17.16
C GLN A 430 -10.94 -22.22 16.73
N VAL A 431 -11.46 -21.99 15.53
CA VAL A 431 -11.75 -20.64 15.03
C VAL A 431 -13.23 -20.37 15.24
N SER A 432 -13.55 -19.42 16.11
CA SER A 432 -14.94 -19.03 16.35
C SER A 432 -15.55 -18.44 15.07
N PRO A 433 -16.87 -18.62 14.84
CA PRO A 433 -17.58 -17.88 13.82
C PRO A 433 -17.34 -16.38 14.00
N ARG A 434 -17.35 -15.63 12.90
CA ARG A 434 -17.18 -14.19 12.93
C ARG A 434 -18.27 -13.55 13.82
N ASP A 435 -17.84 -12.83 14.85
CA ASP A 435 -18.73 -12.10 15.75
C ASP A 435 -18.80 -10.63 15.33
N ARG A 436 -19.98 -10.21 14.90
CA ARG A 436 -20.29 -8.83 14.48
C ARG A 436 -21.23 -8.13 15.45
N SER A 437 -21.47 -8.69 16.64
CA SER A 437 -22.45 -8.16 17.59
C SER A 437 -22.08 -6.79 18.17
N ARG A 438 -20.79 -6.46 18.20
CA ARG A 438 -20.23 -5.16 18.60
C ARG A 438 -19.70 -4.34 17.42
N ASP A 439 -19.87 -4.86 16.22
CA ASP A 439 -19.51 -4.15 15.01
C ASP A 439 -20.56 -3.07 14.75
N GLU A 440 -20.08 -1.93 14.27
CA GLU A 440 -20.93 -0.81 13.87
C GLU A 440 -21.75 -1.19 12.63
N HIS A 441 -23.07 -1.27 12.77
CA HIS A 441 -23.98 -1.39 11.62
C HIS A 441 -24.19 -0.01 11.01
N HIS A 442 -23.63 0.23 9.82
CA HIS A 442 -23.83 1.39 8.92
C HIS A 442 -23.82 2.81 9.54
N PRO A 443 -23.26 3.80 8.85
CA PRO A 443 -21.97 3.82 8.18
C PRO A 443 -20.86 4.17 9.18
N ALA A 444 -19.83 3.33 9.33
CA ALA A 444 -18.58 3.75 9.97
C ALA A 444 -17.42 2.82 9.61
N ILE A 445 -17.04 2.84 8.32
CA ILE A 445 -15.97 2.06 7.63
C ILE A 445 -16.59 0.98 6.73
N ALA A 446 -16.26 1.03 5.44
CA ALA A 446 -16.33 -0.12 4.56
C ALA A 446 -15.48 -1.23 5.17
N TYR A 447 -16.13 -2.17 5.89
CA TYR A 447 -15.44 -3.34 6.43
C TYR A 447 -14.67 -4.00 5.29
N PRO A 448 -13.42 -4.43 5.49
CA PRO A 448 -12.79 -5.30 4.50
C PRO A 448 -13.72 -6.49 4.31
N ALA A 449 -14.16 -6.63 3.06
CA ALA A 449 -15.16 -7.57 2.61
C ALA A 449 -14.58 -8.97 2.50
N ASP A 450 -13.73 -9.39 3.46
CA ASP A 450 -13.03 -10.66 3.36
C ASP A 450 -13.45 -11.54 4.54
N GLU A 451 -13.98 -12.70 4.20
CA GLU A 451 -14.48 -13.71 5.13
C GLU A 451 -13.35 -14.39 5.93
N GLN A 452 -12.08 -14.03 5.72
CA GLN A 452 -10.90 -14.70 6.30
C GLN A 452 -9.86 -13.76 6.95
N PRO A 453 -10.24 -13.00 8.00
CA PRO A 453 -9.35 -12.02 8.64
C PRO A 453 -8.13 -12.64 9.33
N LEU A 454 -8.26 -13.85 9.88
CA LEU A 454 -7.17 -14.54 10.61
C LEU A 454 -5.94 -14.76 9.73
N TRP A 455 -6.12 -15.39 8.58
CA TRP A 455 -5.02 -15.76 7.70
C TRP A 455 -4.40 -14.55 7.00
N SER A 456 -5.19 -13.52 6.74
CA SER A 456 -4.71 -12.25 6.19
C SER A 456 -3.74 -11.55 7.15
N VAL A 457 -4.07 -11.52 8.45
CA VAL A 457 -3.17 -10.97 9.50
C VAL A 457 -1.85 -11.76 9.55
N VAL A 458 -1.95 -13.09 9.56
CA VAL A 458 -0.78 -13.98 9.63
C VAL A 458 0.11 -13.84 8.39
N ALA A 459 -0.49 -13.79 7.19
CA ALA A 459 0.25 -13.59 5.96
C ALA A 459 0.97 -12.23 5.94
N ARG A 460 0.30 -11.14 6.35
CA ARG A 460 0.93 -9.82 6.50
C ARG A 460 2.10 -9.85 7.47
N ALA A 461 1.96 -10.51 8.62
CA ALA A 461 3.07 -10.63 9.58
C ALA A 461 4.29 -11.33 8.98
N LEU A 462 4.10 -12.40 8.20
CA LEU A 462 5.20 -13.08 7.49
C LEU A 462 5.80 -12.24 6.36
N LEU A 463 5.02 -11.36 5.73
CA LEU A 463 5.53 -10.40 4.75
C LEU A 463 6.46 -9.37 5.39
N VAL A 464 6.10 -8.88 6.57
CA VAL A 464 6.89 -7.90 7.34
C VAL A 464 8.11 -8.56 8.00
N HIS A 465 7.99 -9.82 8.39
CA HIS A 465 9.05 -10.57 9.09
C HIS A 465 9.44 -11.86 8.35
N PRO A 466 9.99 -11.77 7.12
CA PRO A 466 10.30 -12.96 6.31
C PRO A 466 11.33 -13.87 6.99
N GLY A 467 12.22 -13.30 7.81
CA GLY A 467 13.24 -14.02 8.58
C GLY A 467 12.70 -15.05 9.58
N TRP A 468 11.41 -14.99 9.91
CA TRP A 468 10.79 -15.97 10.80
C TRP A 468 10.68 -17.35 10.16
N ILE A 469 10.63 -17.43 8.83
CA ILE A 469 10.46 -18.68 8.08
C ILE A 469 11.72 -19.56 8.19
N GLU A 470 12.90 -18.95 8.21
CA GLU A 470 14.16 -19.68 8.35
C GLU A 470 14.43 -20.07 9.81
N ARG A 471 14.12 -19.17 10.75
CA ARG A 471 14.46 -19.34 12.17
C ARG A 471 13.50 -20.26 12.92
N HIS A 472 12.23 -20.38 12.50
CA HIS A 472 11.21 -21.11 13.24
C HIS A 472 10.66 -22.28 12.43
N ALA A 473 11.00 -23.49 12.87
CA ALA A 473 10.67 -24.72 12.15
C ALA A 473 9.16 -25.01 12.09
N GLY A 474 8.37 -24.59 13.09
CA GLY A 474 6.92 -24.80 13.10
C GLY A 474 6.22 -23.97 12.02
N VAL A 475 6.54 -22.67 11.95
CA VAL A 475 6.12 -21.78 10.85
C VAL A 475 6.46 -22.38 9.49
N ARG A 476 7.72 -22.82 9.32
CA ARG A 476 8.20 -23.38 8.05
C ARG A 476 7.46 -24.66 7.66
N ALA A 477 7.31 -25.61 8.58
CA ALA A 477 6.63 -26.88 8.33
C ALA A 477 5.17 -26.67 7.88
N TRP A 478 4.48 -25.70 8.47
CA TRP A 478 3.14 -25.33 8.03
C TRP A 478 3.15 -24.77 6.59
N LEU A 479 4.06 -23.85 6.29
CA LEU A 479 4.18 -23.26 4.96
C LEU A 479 4.57 -24.30 3.89
N GLU A 480 5.44 -25.26 4.22
CA GLU A 480 5.78 -26.39 3.36
C GLU A 480 4.53 -27.20 2.98
N GLN A 481 3.70 -27.54 3.98
CA GLN A 481 2.45 -28.26 3.75
C GLN A 481 1.49 -27.49 2.84
N GLN A 482 1.31 -26.18 3.09
CA GLN A 482 0.40 -25.36 2.29
C GLN A 482 0.94 -25.06 0.89
N ALA A 483 2.26 -24.96 0.72
CA ALA A 483 2.88 -24.78 -0.60
C ALA A 483 2.63 -25.99 -1.51
N LEU A 484 2.56 -27.20 -0.94
CA LEU A 484 2.26 -28.44 -1.67
C LEU A 484 0.76 -28.61 -1.98
N ALA A 485 -0.12 -27.83 -1.35
CA ALA A 485 -1.55 -27.92 -1.61
C ALA A 485 -1.93 -27.37 -3.01
N PRO A 486 -2.97 -27.93 -3.63
CA PRO A 486 -3.60 -27.34 -4.82
C PRO A 486 -4.00 -25.88 -4.59
N ILE A 487 -4.02 -25.08 -5.65
CA ILE A 487 -4.52 -23.69 -5.55
C ILE A 487 -6.02 -23.75 -5.19
N PRO A 488 -6.47 -23.06 -4.13
CA PRO A 488 -7.88 -22.98 -3.79
C PRO A 488 -8.69 -22.35 -4.92
N ILE A 489 -9.85 -22.92 -5.26
CA ILE A 489 -10.71 -22.42 -6.35
C ILE A 489 -11.65 -21.31 -5.85
N ASP A 490 -12.02 -21.34 -4.57
CA ASP A 490 -12.89 -20.32 -3.98
C ASP A 490 -12.16 -18.99 -3.80
N SER A 491 -12.87 -17.89 -4.00
CA SER A 491 -12.31 -16.53 -3.96
C SER A 491 -11.60 -16.24 -2.64
N ALA A 492 -12.25 -16.54 -1.52
CA ALA A 492 -11.78 -16.15 -0.19
C ALA A 492 -10.47 -16.85 0.20
N THR A 493 -10.34 -18.14 -0.11
CA THR A 493 -9.10 -18.88 0.20
C THR A 493 -8.01 -18.59 -0.84
N ALA A 494 -8.37 -18.38 -2.12
CA ALA A 494 -7.41 -17.98 -3.14
C ALA A 494 -6.78 -16.60 -2.85
N GLU A 495 -7.57 -15.67 -2.33
CA GLU A 495 -7.11 -14.36 -1.85
C GLU A 495 -6.06 -14.50 -0.74
N VAL A 496 -6.35 -15.32 0.27
CA VAL A 496 -5.38 -15.62 1.33
C VAL A 496 -4.10 -16.24 0.77
N TRP A 497 -4.23 -17.17 -0.19
CA TRP A 497 -3.07 -17.81 -0.84
C TRP A 497 -2.20 -16.82 -1.60
N LYS A 498 -2.78 -15.77 -2.20
CA LYS A 498 -2.04 -14.68 -2.83
C LYS A 498 -1.09 -14.02 -1.82
N TYR A 499 -1.57 -13.73 -0.62
CA TYR A 499 -0.76 -13.11 0.43
C TYR A 499 0.34 -14.04 0.97
N PHE A 500 0.14 -15.36 0.94
CA PHE A 500 1.17 -16.33 1.35
C PHE A 500 2.21 -16.70 0.29
N GLN A 501 2.00 -16.40 -1.01
CA GLN A 501 2.96 -16.79 -2.07
C GLN A 501 4.40 -16.35 -1.77
N PRO A 502 4.66 -15.10 -1.37
CA PRO A 502 5.92 -14.66 -0.76
C PRO A 502 6.59 -15.62 0.21
N SER A 503 5.82 -16.16 1.14
CA SER A 503 6.31 -17.05 2.19
C SER A 503 6.63 -18.43 1.63
N PHE A 504 5.83 -18.93 0.67
CA PHE A 504 6.09 -20.20 -0.01
C PHE A 504 7.37 -20.17 -0.85
N GLU A 505 7.61 -19.08 -1.57
CA GLU A 505 8.87 -18.86 -2.31
C GLU A 505 10.09 -18.82 -1.39
N ARG A 506 9.91 -18.25 -0.18
CA ARG A 506 10.97 -18.23 0.84
C ARG A 506 11.27 -19.63 1.36
N VAL A 507 10.26 -20.47 1.55
CA VAL A 507 10.43 -21.90 1.88
C VAL A 507 11.25 -22.60 0.79
N ILE A 508 10.92 -22.42 -0.49
CA ILE A 508 11.69 -23.00 -1.61
C ILE A 508 13.17 -22.58 -1.52
N THR A 509 13.42 -21.27 -1.30
CA THR A 509 14.78 -20.73 -1.18
C THR A 509 15.53 -21.33 0.01
N PHE A 510 14.88 -21.47 1.17
CA PHE A 510 15.46 -22.11 2.34
C PHE A 510 15.88 -23.55 2.01
N HIS A 511 14.99 -24.35 1.42
CA HIS A 511 15.29 -25.74 1.08
C HIS A 511 16.38 -25.89 0.00
N ALA A 512 16.46 -24.92 -0.94
CA ALA A 512 17.50 -24.88 -1.96
C ALA A 512 18.87 -24.40 -1.42
N SER A 513 18.92 -23.72 -0.27
CA SER A 513 20.16 -23.15 0.28
C SER A 513 21.11 -24.17 0.92
N GLY A 514 20.62 -25.36 1.28
CA GLY A 514 21.38 -26.34 2.05
C GLY A 514 21.58 -25.97 3.53
N ALA A 515 20.84 -24.98 4.05
CA ALA A 515 20.84 -24.64 5.46
C ALA A 515 20.48 -25.84 6.37
N PRO A 516 20.83 -25.83 7.66
CA PRO A 516 20.42 -26.89 8.59
C PRO A 516 18.90 -27.09 8.59
N GLY A 517 18.45 -28.33 8.34
CA GLY A 517 17.02 -28.67 8.20
C GLY A 517 16.42 -28.43 6.81
N ALA A 518 17.21 -27.90 5.86
CA ALA A 518 16.83 -27.84 4.45
C ALA A 518 16.85 -29.23 3.79
N SER A 519 16.03 -29.38 2.75
CA SER A 519 15.91 -30.61 1.97
C SER A 519 15.65 -30.24 0.53
N MET A 520 16.61 -30.54 -0.35
CA MET A 520 16.48 -30.26 -1.78
C MET A 520 15.25 -30.97 -2.38
N ASP A 521 14.89 -32.14 -1.85
CA ASP A 521 13.74 -32.89 -2.32
C ASP A 521 12.42 -32.22 -1.96
N THR A 522 12.34 -31.50 -0.84
CA THR A 522 11.17 -30.66 -0.50
C THR A 522 11.02 -29.52 -1.48
N ALA A 523 12.10 -28.80 -1.82
CA ALA A 523 12.04 -27.73 -2.81
C ALA A 523 11.59 -28.25 -4.19
N ARG A 524 12.11 -29.42 -4.61
CA ARG A 524 11.69 -30.10 -5.84
C ARG A 524 10.22 -30.51 -5.80
N ALA A 525 9.74 -31.04 -4.67
CA ALA A 525 8.36 -31.45 -4.50
C ALA A 525 7.40 -30.26 -4.62
N ILE A 526 7.73 -29.11 -4.01
CA ILE A 526 6.93 -27.89 -4.12
C ILE A 526 6.85 -27.42 -5.58
N LEU A 527 7.99 -27.30 -6.29
CA LEU A 527 7.98 -26.86 -7.69
C LEU A 527 7.25 -27.85 -8.62
N ARG A 528 7.37 -29.17 -8.38
CA ARG A 528 6.57 -30.16 -9.12
C ARG A 528 5.07 -30.04 -8.81
N GLY A 529 4.71 -29.70 -7.57
CA GLY A 529 3.35 -29.34 -7.21
C GLY A 529 2.80 -28.15 -8.00
N TYR A 530 3.65 -27.15 -8.28
CA TYR A 530 3.27 -25.98 -9.09
C TYR A 530 3.06 -26.31 -10.58
N MET A 531 3.65 -27.40 -11.08
CA MET A 531 3.43 -27.88 -12.45
C MET A 531 2.20 -28.77 -12.60
N GLN A 532 1.48 -29.07 -11.51
CA GLN A 532 0.26 -29.89 -11.62
C GLN A 532 -0.79 -29.18 -12.48
N PRO A 533 -1.53 -29.92 -13.32
CA PRO A 533 -2.55 -29.33 -14.18
C PRO A 533 -3.64 -28.69 -13.33
N ASP A 534 -4.15 -27.55 -13.79
CA ASP A 534 -5.28 -26.91 -13.13
C ASP A 534 -6.51 -27.83 -13.15
N PRO A 535 -7.37 -27.73 -12.12
CA PRO A 535 -8.60 -28.51 -12.09
C PRO A 535 -9.48 -28.23 -13.33
N PRO A 536 -10.15 -29.25 -13.91
CA PRO A 536 -10.93 -29.13 -15.14
C PRO A 536 -12.00 -28.02 -15.13
N ASP A 537 -12.49 -27.66 -13.94
CA ASP A 537 -13.52 -26.64 -13.73
C ASP A 537 -12.98 -25.18 -13.73
N ARG A 538 -11.68 -24.97 -13.99
CA ARG A 538 -11.01 -23.65 -14.05
C ARG A 538 -11.79 -22.61 -14.87
N LYS A 539 -12.36 -23.00 -16.01
CA LYS A 539 -13.07 -22.08 -16.92
C LYS A 539 -14.42 -21.59 -16.39
N LYS A 540 -14.99 -22.21 -15.37
CA LYS A 540 -16.32 -21.89 -14.84
C LYS A 540 -16.30 -21.15 -13.51
N VAL A 541 -15.22 -21.23 -12.73
CA VAL A 541 -15.23 -20.85 -11.31
C VAL A 541 -14.00 -20.02 -10.87
N ALA A 542 -12.96 -19.89 -11.69
CA ALA A 542 -11.72 -19.24 -11.26
C ALA A 542 -11.88 -17.72 -11.05
N HIS A 543 -11.66 -17.27 -9.81
CA HIS A 543 -11.63 -15.86 -9.43
C HIS A 543 -10.30 -15.19 -9.81
N ILE A 544 -10.24 -13.84 -9.80
CA ILE A 544 -9.02 -13.09 -10.14
C ILE A 544 -7.81 -13.50 -9.29
N TYR A 545 -8.04 -13.79 -8.00
CA TYR A 545 -6.99 -14.23 -7.06
C TYR A 545 -6.37 -15.58 -7.42
N PHE A 546 -7.15 -16.51 -7.98
CA PHE A 546 -6.62 -17.78 -8.47
C PHE A 546 -5.57 -17.54 -9.57
N LEU A 547 -5.87 -16.64 -10.51
CA LEU A 547 -4.96 -16.32 -11.61
C LEU A 547 -3.67 -15.68 -11.10
N GLU A 548 -3.75 -14.80 -10.11
CA GLU A 548 -2.56 -14.19 -9.49
C GLU A 548 -1.67 -15.23 -8.80
N VAL A 549 -2.26 -16.15 -8.04
CA VAL A 549 -1.52 -17.26 -7.42
C VAL A 549 -0.88 -18.16 -8.47
N SER A 550 -1.61 -18.51 -9.53
CA SER A 550 -1.09 -19.33 -10.63
C SER A 550 0.08 -18.66 -11.36
N ARG A 551 0.01 -17.36 -11.62
CA ARG A 551 1.12 -16.58 -12.20
C ARG A 551 2.33 -16.53 -11.28
N ALA A 552 2.13 -16.33 -9.98
CA ALA A 552 3.21 -16.34 -8.99
C ALA A 552 3.92 -17.71 -8.95
N ARG A 553 3.15 -18.82 -8.89
CA ARG A 553 3.70 -20.18 -8.96
C ARG A 553 4.46 -20.43 -10.26
N THR A 554 3.94 -19.96 -11.40
CA THR A 554 4.62 -20.08 -12.71
C THR A 554 5.96 -19.34 -12.73
N ARG A 555 6.03 -18.12 -12.18
CA ARG A 555 7.29 -17.38 -12.03
C ARG A 555 8.29 -18.13 -11.15
N ALA A 556 7.83 -18.65 -10.00
CA ALA A 556 8.65 -19.43 -9.09
C ALA A 556 9.33 -20.64 -9.77
N LEU A 557 8.69 -21.27 -10.76
CA LEU A 557 9.31 -22.34 -11.56
C LEU A 557 10.57 -21.86 -12.29
N GLY A 558 10.48 -20.72 -12.98
CA GLY A 558 11.61 -20.12 -13.67
C GLY A 558 12.69 -19.63 -12.71
N GLU A 559 12.27 -19.16 -11.53
CA GLU A 559 13.16 -18.59 -10.54
C GLU A 559 14.01 -19.62 -9.79
N TYR A 560 13.38 -20.73 -9.39
CA TYR A 560 13.99 -21.70 -8.50
C TYR A 560 14.32 -23.02 -9.20
N GLY A 561 13.81 -23.24 -10.42
CA GLY A 561 14.00 -24.50 -11.16
C GLY A 561 15.46 -24.90 -11.38
N LYS A 562 16.32 -23.93 -11.67
CA LYS A 562 17.77 -24.15 -11.82
C LYS A 562 18.43 -24.49 -10.48
N LEU A 563 18.05 -23.80 -9.41
CA LEU A 563 18.58 -24.03 -8.07
C LEU A 563 18.29 -25.45 -7.55
N VAL A 564 17.16 -26.03 -7.95
CA VAL A 564 16.75 -27.37 -7.50
C VAL A 564 17.03 -28.49 -8.51
N GLY A 565 17.63 -28.18 -9.66
CA GLY A 565 17.99 -29.15 -10.69
C GLY A 565 16.81 -29.71 -11.50
N LEU A 566 15.73 -28.93 -11.68
CA LEU A 566 14.54 -29.32 -12.45
C LEU A 566 14.45 -28.66 -13.83
N VAL A 567 15.55 -28.14 -14.37
CA VAL A 567 15.57 -27.38 -15.63
C VAL A 567 14.87 -28.09 -16.78
N PRO A 568 15.12 -29.38 -17.09
CA PRO A 568 14.47 -30.04 -18.23
C PRO A 568 12.94 -30.17 -18.07
N GLU A 569 12.49 -30.57 -16.87
CA GLU A 569 11.06 -30.75 -16.55
C GLU A 569 10.31 -29.41 -16.65
N ILE A 570 10.86 -28.37 -16.04
CA ILE A 570 10.26 -27.03 -16.01
C ILE A 570 10.29 -26.39 -17.41
N THR A 571 11.36 -26.58 -18.18
CA THR A 571 11.44 -26.07 -19.56
C THR A 571 10.32 -26.64 -20.41
N ALA A 572 10.09 -27.96 -20.35
CA ALA A 572 9.01 -28.60 -21.08
C ALA A 572 7.64 -28.02 -20.69
N TYR A 573 7.39 -27.88 -19.38
CA TYR A 573 6.14 -27.32 -18.86
C TYR A 573 5.89 -25.87 -19.31
N LEU A 574 6.93 -25.02 -19.27
CA LEU A 574 6.83 -23.60 -19.63
C LEU A 574 6.74 -23.38 -21.14
N GLU A 575 7.40 -24.21 -21.96
CA GLU A 575 7.32 -24.14 -23.42
C GLU A 575 5.90 -24.38 -23.94
N GLU A 576 5.15 -25.30 -23.31
CA GLU A 576 3.73 -25.52 -23.60
C GLU A 576 2.86 -24.28 -23.34
N ARG A 577 3.32 -23.37 -22.45
CA ARG A 577 2.59 -22.21 -21.94
C ARG A 577 3.21 -20.88 -22.34
N LYS A 578 4.21 -20.85 -23.22
CA LYS A 578 5.00 -19.63 -23.54
C LYS A 578 4.19 -18.47 -24.14
N THR A 579 2.95 -18.71 -24.56
CA THR A 579 2.00 -17.67 -24.96
C THR A 579 1.42 -16.90 -23.77
N GLU A 580 1.68 -17.34 -22.54
CA GLU A 580 1.36 -16.64 -21.31
C GLU A 580 2.56 -15.83 -20.84
N ARG A 581 2.34 -14.56 -20.47
CA ARG A 581 3.40 -13.63 -20.04
C ARG A 581 4.26 -14.19 -18.92
N ALA A 582 3.63 -14.74 -17.88
CA ALA A 582 4.32 -15.32 -16.73
C ALA A 582 5.23 -16.50 -17.12
N ALA A 583 4.78 -17.36 -18.04
CA ALA A 583 5.59 -18.49 -18.52
C ALA A 583 6.75 -18.02 -19.40
N ALA A 584 6.55 -17.01 -20.26
CA ALA A 584 7.61 -16.44 -21.07
C ALA A 584 8.71 -15.75 -20.25
N ILE A 585 8.32 -15.11 -19.14
CA ILE A 585 9.24 -14.54 -18.15
C ILE A 585 9.97 -15.67 -17.40
N ALA A 586 9.23 -16.64 -16.86
CA ALA A 586 9.80 -17.77 -16.12
C ALA A 586 10.80 -18.57 -16.97
N LEU A 587 10.50 -18.82 -18.24
CA LEU A 587 11.39 -19.52 -19.16
C LEU A 587 12.68 -18.74 -19.41
N HIS A 588 12.60 -17.41 -19.51
CA HIS A 588 13.79 -16.57 -19.60
C HIS A 588 14.62 -16.63 -18.31
N MET A 589 13.97 -16.50 -17.15
CA MET A 589 14.62 -16.57 -15.83
C MET A 589 15.31 -17.91 -15.57
N LEU A 590 14.77 -19.01 -16.08
CA LEU A 590 15.36 -20.34 -15.98
C LEU A 590 16.68 -20.45 -16.77
N ASN A 591 16.79 -19.68 -17.86
CA ASN A 591 17.91 -19.70 -18.80
C ASN A 591 19.01 -18.67 -18.46
N LEU A 592 18.76 -17.74 -17.53
CA LEU A 592 19.78 -16.87 -16.95
C LEU A 592 20.70 -17.68 -16.01
#